data_AF-A0A0P0AD20-F1
#
_entry.id   AF-A0A0P0AD20-F1
#
_cell.length_a   1.000
_cell.length_b   1.000
_cell.length_c   1.000
_cell.angle_alpha   90.00
_cell.angle_beta   90.00
_cell.angle_gamma   90.00
#
_symmetry.space_group_name_H-M   'P 1'
#
loop_
_entity.id
_entity.type
_entity.pdbx_description
1 polymer ?
#
loop_
_entity_poly.entity_id
_entity_poly.type
_entity_poly.pdbx_seq_one_letter_code
_entity_poly.pdbx_strand_id
1 'polypeptide(L)'
;MSDVQPSDDWETGPLLQHIFQTMTMWGVIAAAVMAWGAVIASATQLWPWIGLDMRFGSDTVFDAGPYVQIGIAILLTALCTYLPSVARMLSLERSHRRFSVTMDDVVRAYQISHRSDRGRAFALSSEFDSVRERLLHMRDHPDLSRLEPEILELAAQMSHTTRNFADLYSDERLERARAFLKERQHELNAFQEKLTMALSVTQELRRWQDDVEASEREANRQMDVLEKDLREILPSLGYELDDPATLTDDDHKVVPLQGATSTSKERKT
;
A
#
# COMPACT_ATOMS: atom_id res chain seq x y z
N MET A 1 5.39 -7.42 -42.69
CA MET A 1 6.81 -7.65 -42.35
C MET A 1 7.41 -6.25 -42.24
N SER A 2 7.53 -5.61 -41.09
CA SER A 2 7.72 -6.06 -39.71
C SER A 2 7.05 -5.09 -38.73
N ASP A 3 6.27 -5.61 -37.79
CA ASP A 3 5.79 -4.87 -36.62
C ASP A 3 7.00 -4.51 -35.74
N VAL A 4 7.20 -3.21 -35.50
CA VAL A 4 8.12 -2.72 -34.48
C VAL A 4 7.33 -2.65 -33.18
N GLN A 5 7.54 -3.64 -32.31
CA GLN A 5 7.10 -3.58 -30.92
C GLN A 5 7.83 -2.42 -30.22
N PRO A 6 7.12 -1.56 -29.46
CA PRO A 6 7.78 -0.62 -28.58
C PRO A 6 8.43 -1.42 -27.45
N SER A 7 9.76 -1.33 -27.33
CA SER A 7 10.48 -2.00 -26.25
C SER A 7 10.24 -1.25 -24.93
N ASP A 8 9.79 -1.98 -23.90
CA ASP A 8 9.57 -1.54 -22.51
C ASP A 8 10.89 -1.17 -21.78
N ASP A 9 11.88 -0.66 -22.51
CA ASP A 9 13.24 -0.41 -22.01
C ASP A 9 13.31 0.80 -21.07
N TRP A 10 12.28 1.66 -21.06
CA TRP A 10 12.27 2.90 -20.29
C TRP A 10 11.77 2.72 -18.83
N GLU A 11 11.04 1.64 -18.53
CA GLU A 11 10.57 1.35 -17.16
C GLU A 11 11.59 0.56 -16.32
N THR A 12 12.49 -0.19 -16.97
CA THR A 12 13.47 -1.04 -16.27
C THR A 12 14.62 -0.25 -15.63
N GLY A 13 15.00 0.90 -16.21
CA GLY A 13 16.06 1.76 -15.69
C GLY A 13 15.86 2.24 -14.23
N PRO A 14 14.73 2.89 -13.90
CA PRO A 14 14.48 3.38 -12.54
C PRO A 14 14.27 2.24 -11.54
N LEU A 15 13.64 1.13 -11.95
CA LEU A 15 13.45 -0.04 -11.09
C LEU A 15 14.78 -0.70 -10.72
N LEU A 16 15.67 -0.87 -11.69
CA LEU A 16 17.00 -1.44 -11.45
C LEU A 16 17.84 -0.55 -10.51
N GLN A 17 17.75 0.77 -10.69
CA GLN A 17 18.43 1.74 -9.82
C GLN A 17 17.92 1.67 -8.37
N HIS A 18 16.60 1.55 -8.17
CA HIS A 18 16.01 1.41 -6.84
C HIS A 18 16.39 0.09 -6.15
N ILE A 19 16.40 -1.02 -6.90
CA ILE A 19 16.84 -2.32 -6.38
C ILE A 19 18.32 -2.26 -5.96
N PHE A 20 19.18 -1.67 -6.80
CA PHE A 20 20.59 -1.52 -6.48
C PHE A 20 20.82 -0.63 -5.24
N GLN A 21 20.13 0.52 -5.16
CA GLN A 21 20.25 1.44 -4.03
C GLN A 21 19.75 0.83 -2.71
N THR A 22 18.64 0.09 -2.73
CA THR A 22 18.12 -0.59 -1.54
C THR A 22 19.06 -1.72 -1.10
N MET A 23 19.61 -2.47 -2.05
CA MET A 23 20.61 -3.51 -1.77
C MET A 23 21.88 -2.93 -1.14
N THR A 24 22.41 -1.82 -1.67
CA THR A 24 23.58 -1.15 -1.09
C THR A 24 23.29 -0.62 0.33
N MET A 25 22.13 -0.02 0.56
CA MET A 25 21.74 0.48 1.88
C MET A 25 21.66 -0.64 2.92
N TRP A 26 20.99 -1.75 2.60
CA TRP A 26 20.93 -2.93 3.46
C TRP A 26 22.32 -3.53 3.69
N GLY A 27 23.19 -3.53 2.68
CA GLY A 27 24.58 -3.98 2.80
C GLY A 27 25.40 -3.16 3.79
N VAL A 28 25.27 -1.82 3.75
CA VAL A 28 25.98 -0.92 4.70
C VAL A 28 25.45 -1.09 6.12
N ILE A 29 24.14 -1.24 6.31
CA ILE A 29 23.54 -1.51 7.63
C ILE A 29 24.04 -2.85 8.18
N ALA A 30 24.03 -3.91 7.37
CA ALA A 30 24.54 -5.22 7.78
C ALA A 30 26.03 -5.16 8.16
N ALA A 31 26.84 -4.42 7.40
CA ALA A 31 28.25 -4.19 7.72
C ALA A 31 28.45 -3.45 9.05
N ALA A 32 27.63 -2.43 9.33
CA ALA A 32 27.67 -1.71 10.60
C ALA A 32 27.29 -2.61 11.79
N VAL A 33 26.24 -3.42 11.66
CA VAL A 33 25.81 -4.39 12.68
C VAL A 33 26.91 -5.43 12.94
N MET A 34 27.53 -5.97 11.88
CA MET A 34 28.65 -6.91 12.01
C MET A 34 29.86 -6.28 12.71
N ALA A 35 30.20 -5.02 12.38
CA ALA A 35 31.31 -4.31 13.01
C ALA A 35 31.07 -4.10 14.52
N TRP A 36 29.86 -3.70 14.92
CA TRP A 36 29.48 -3.60 16.33
C TRP A 36 29.44 -4.95 17.03
N GLY A 37 28.94 -5.99 16.35
CA GLY A 37 28.98 -7.36 16.85
C GLY A 37 30.40 -7.84 17.13
N ALA A 38 31.35 -7.53 16.25
CA ALA A 38 32.76 -7.82 16.46
C ALA A 38 33.34 -7.07 17.67
N VAL A 39 33.02 -5.78 17.86
CA VAL A 39 33.43 -5.01 19.05
C VAL A 39 32.89 -5.64 20.34
N ILE A 40 31.62 -6.03 20.36
CA ILE A 40 30.98 -6.64 21.53
C ILE A 40 31.58 -8.03 21.82
N ALA A 41 31.80 -8.85 20.80
CA ALA A 41 32.42 -10.17 20.94
C ALA A 41 33.88 -10.08 21.44
N SER A 42 34.62 -9.05 21.01
CA SER A 42 35.96 -8.79 21.53
C SER A 42 35.95 -8.28 22.97
N ALA A 43 34.94 -7.48 23.35
CA ALA A 43 34.77 -6.99 24.71
C ALA A 43 34.38 -8.10 25.72
N THR A 44 33.59 -9.09 25.30
CA THR A 44 33.22 -10.26 26.12
C THR A 44 34.29 -11.35 26.14
N GLN A 45 35.46 -11.10 25.53
CA GLN A 45 36.57 -12.04 25.42
C GLN A 45 36.23 -13.34 24.66
N LEU A 46 35.10 -13.35 23.93
CA LEU A 46 34.73 -14.45 23.03
C LEU A 46 35.60 -14.44 21.75
N TRP A 47 36.09 -13.28 21.33
CA TRP A 47 36.95 -13.11 20.15
C TRP A 47 38.19 -12.27 20.51
N PRO A 48 39.41 -12.57 20.02
CA PRO A 48 40.54 -11.67 20.18
C PRO A 48 40.32 -10.30 19.51
N TRP A 49 40.88 -9.24 20.08
CA TRP A 49 40.94 -7.94 19.40
C TRP A 49 41.85 -8.03 18.17
N ILE A 50 41.60 -7.18 17.16
CA ILE A 50 42.50 -7.06 16.01
C ILE A 50 43.85 -6.57 16.54
N GLY A 51 44.92 -7.36 16.46
CA GLY A 51 46.25 -6.93 16.90
C GLY A 51 46.85 -5.92 15.92
N LEU A 52 47.12 -4.70 16.38
CA LEU A 52 47.81 -3.70 15.58
C LEU A 52 48.82 -2.94 16.43
N ASP A 53 50.09 -3.32 16.28
CA ASP A 53 51.19 -2.70 16.99
C ASP A 53 51.59 -1.38 16.31
N MET A 54 51.23 -0.26 16.93
CA MET A 54 51.58 1.07 16.43
C MET A 54 52.76 1.61 17.24
N ARG A 55 53.84 1.99 16.55
CA ARG A 55 55.02 2.59 17.17
C ARG A 55 54.97 4.11 17.01
N PHE A 56 55.04 4.84 18.11
CA PHE A 56 55.13 6.30 18.10
C PHE A 56 56.49 6.72 18.66
N GLY A 57 57.43 7.13 17.80
CA GLY A 57 58.82 7.40 18.18
C GLY A 57 59.65 6.11 18.37
N SER A 58 60.69 6.17 19.20
CA SER A 58 61.67 5.08 19.31
C SER A 58 61.30 3.97 20.31
N ASP A 59 60.43 4.20 21.30
CA ASP A 59 60.42 3.33 22.49
C ASP A 59 59.07 2.92 23.09
N THR A 60 57.94 3.12 22.40
CA THR A 60 56.66 2.55 22.85
C THR A 60 55.91 1.85 21.71
N VAL A 61 55.63 0.57 21.92
CA VAL A 61 54.68 -0.20 21.10
C VAL A 61 53.33 -0.09 21.80
N PHE A 62 52.36 0.52 21.12
CA PHE A 62 51.00 0.67 21.61
C PHE A 62 50.08 -0.25 20.81
N ASP A 63 49.24 -1.03 21.51
CA ASP A 63 48.20 -1.82 20.86
C ASP A 63 47.07 -0.88 20.41
N ALA A 64 47.13 -0.48 19.15
CA ALA A 64 46.14 0.38 18.50
C ALA A 64 44.93 -0.41 17.99
N GLY A 65 44.93 -1.73 18.13
CA GLY A 65 43.89 -2.64 17.69
C GLY A 65 42.47 -2.27 18.10
N PRO A 66 42.19 -2.14 19.41
CA PRO A 66 40.87 -1.76 19.91
C PRO A 66 40.39 -0.41 19.39
N TYR A 67 41.30 0.57 19.27
CA TYR A 67 40.98 1.91 18.80
C TYR A 67 40.60 1.93 17.32
N VAL A 68 41.30 1.15 16.50
CA VAL A 68 40.98 0.99 15.07
C VAL A 68 39.62 0.31 14.91
N GLN A 69 39.36 -0.76 15.66
CA GLN A 69 38.11 -1.51 15.57
C GLN A 69 36.89 -0.65 15.97
N ILE A 70 37.00 0.11 17.06
CA ILE A 70 35.97 1.07 17.48
C ILE A 70 35.83 2.21 16.46
N GLY A 71 36.94 2.71 15.93
CA GLY A 71 36.95 3.75 14.90
C GLY A 71 36.18 3.34 13.64
N ILE A 72 36.35 2.10 13.18
CA ILE A 72 35.62 1.54 12.03
C ILE A 72 34.12 1.44 12.33
N ALA A 73 33.73 0.96 13.53
CA ALA A 73 32.32 0.85 13.91
C ALA A 73 31.63 2.23 13.97
N ILE A 74 32.29 3.24 14.53
CA ILE A 74 31.80 4.61 14.56
C ILE A 74 31.67 5.18 13.15
N LEU A 75 32.68 4.98 12.29
CA LEU A 75 32.67 5.44 10.91
C LEU A 75 31.51 4.83 10.09
N LEU A 76 31.26 3.53 10.24
CA LEU A 76 30.13 2.86 9.58
C LEU A 76 28.78 3.36 10.10
N THR A 77 28.70 3.70 11.38
CA THR A 77 27.48 4.28 11.98
C THR A 77 27.22 5.69 11.45
N ALA A 78 28.26 6.53 11.33
CA ALA A 78 28.17 7.85 10.72
C ALA A 78 27.78 7.77 9.23
N LEU A 79 28.28 6.77 8.52
CA LEU A 79 27.89 6.53 7.13
C LEU A 79 26.40 6.15 7.02
N CYS A 80 25.90 5.30 7.93
CA CYS A 80 24.48 4.91 7.98
C CYS A 80 23.53 6.11 8.19
N THR A 81 23.93 7.12 8.97
CA THR A 81 23.10 8.32 9.18
C THR A 81 23.20 9.32 8.03
N TYR A 82 24.33 9.36 7.32
CA TYR A 82 24.56 10.28 6.20
C TYR A 82 23.83 9.88 4.90
N LEU A 83 23.81 8.58 4.55
CA LEU A 83 23.21 8.10 3.29
C LEU A 83 21.72 8.49 3.12
N PRO A 84 20.83 8.30 4.11
CA PRO A 84 19.43 8.69 4.00
C PRO A 84 19.23 10.19 3.83
N SER A 85 20.10 11.00 4.44
CA SER A 85 20.06 12.46 4.35
C SER A 85 20.36 12.96 2.94
N VAL A 86 21.40 12.40 2.30
CA VAL A 86 21.76 12.73 0.91
C VAL A 86 20.68 12.25 -0.06
N ALA A 87 20.11 11.06 0.15
CA ALA A 87 19.01 10.56 -0.68
C ALA A 87 17.76 11.45 -0.61
N ARG A 88 17.44 11.97 0.58
CA ARG A 88 16.34 12.93 0.79
C ARG A 88 16.62 14.29 0.13
N MET A 89 17.87 14.77 0.16
CA MET A 89 18.26 16.02 -0.51
C MET A 89 18.10 15.90 -2.04
N LEU A 90 18.59 14.80 -2.63
CA LEU A 90 18.47 14.50 -4.06
C LEU A 90 17.03 14.31 -4.53
N SER A 91 16.12 13.83 -3.66
CA SER A 91 14.70 13.73 -4.00
C SER A 91 14.02 15.09 -3.98
N LEU A 92 14.38 15.96 -3.03
CA LEU A 92 13.90 17.35 -2.97
C LEU A 92 14.34 18.16 -4.18
N GLU A 93 15.59 18.04 -4.62
CA GLU A 93 16.08 18.71 -5.84
C GLU A 93 15.35 18.23 -7.11
N ARG A 94 15.08 16.93 -7.22
CA ARG A 94 14.28 16.38 -8.33
C ARG A 94 12.84 16.87 -8.29
N SER A 95 12.23 16.93 -7.11
CA SER A 95 10.88 17.47 -6.94
C SER A 95 10.81 18.95 -7.29
N HIS A 96 11.82 19.74 -6.92
CA HIS A 96 11.88 21.17 -7.23
C HIS A 96 12.08 21.42 -8.73
N ARG A 97 12.90 20.61 -9.42
CA ARG A 97 13.07 20.70 -10.89
C ARG A 97 11.80 20.31 -11.65
N ARG A 98 11.03 19.34 -11.14
CA ARG A 98 9.75 18.90 -11.70
C ARG A 98 8.63 19.93 -11.57
N PHE A 99 8.82 20.97 -10.74
CA PHE A 99 7.88 22.09 -10.63
C PHE A 99 8.11 23.20 -11.67
N SER A 100 9.20 23.15 -12.44
CA SER A 100 9.34 24.02 -13.62
C SER A 100 8.42 23.51 -14.73
N VAL A 101 7.37 24.27 -15.02
CA VAL A 101 6.46 24.02 -16.15
C VAL A 101 7.31 23.80 -17.40
N THR A 102 7.30 22.58 -17.92
CA THR A 102 8.08 22.22 -19.11
C THR A 102 7.38 22.78 -20.34
N MET A 103 8.13 23.23 -21.34
CA MET A 103 7.58 23.78 -22.60
C MET A 103 6.55 22.83 -23.23
N ASP A 104 6.75 21.52 -23.11
CA ASP A 104 5.82 20.50 -23.60
C ASP A 104 4.45 20.51 -22.89
N ASP A 105 4.41 20.85 -21.60
CA ASP A 105 3.17 20.96 -20.83
C ASP A 105 2.42 22.23 -21.21
N VAL A 106 3.14 23.34 -21.44
CA VAL A 106 2.58 24.57 -22.02
C VAL A 106 2.02 24.32 -23.42
N VAL A 107 2.77 23.61 -24.27
CA VAL A 107 2.34 23.26 -25.63
C VAL A 107 1.11 22.36 -25.59
N ARG A 108 1.06 21.36 -24.70
CA ARG A 108 -0.10 20.48 -24.53
C ARG A 108 -1.32 21.26 -24.06
N ALA A 109 -1.18 22.11 -23.05
CA ALA A 109 -2.27 22.94 -22.55
C ALA A 109 -2.75 23.95 -23.62
N TYR A 110 -1.83 24.57 -24.35
CA TYR A 110 -2.12 25.45 -25.48
C TYR A 110 -2.86 24.71 -26.60
N GLN A 111 -2.42 23.50 -26.96
CA GLN A 111 -3.09 22.69 -27.98
C GLN A 111 -4.51 22.28 -27.57
N ILE A 112 -4.74 21.90 -26.30
CA ILE A 112 -6.07 21.54 -25.80
C ILE A 112 -7.00 22.76 -25.85
N SER A 113 -6.53 23.90 -25.35
CA SER A 113 -7.28 25.16 -25.38
C SER A 113 -7.57 25.60 -26.83
N HIS A 114 -6.57 25.57 -27.70
CA HIS A 114 -6.70 26.00 -29.10
C HIS A 114 -7.56 25.05 -29.94
N ARG A 115 -7.56 23.74 -29.65
CA ARG A 115 -8.50 22.79 -30.27
C ARG A 115 -9.94 23.05 -29.84
N SER A 116 -10.17 23.37 -28.57
CA SER A 116 -11.51 23.72 -28.07
C SER A 116 -12.04 25.00 -28.72
N ASP A 117 -11.19 26.02 -28.82
CA ASP A 117 -11.52 27.32 -29.43
C ASP A 117 -11.77 27.20 -30.94
N ARG A 118 -10.89 26.48 -31.66
CA ARG A 118 -11.09 26.17 -33.09
C ARG A 118 -12.29 25.27 -33.32
N GLY A 119 -12.55 24.31 -32.45
CA GLY A 119 -13.73 23.44 -32.53
C GLY A 119 -15.02 24.25 -32.48
N ARG A 120 -15.07 25.31 -31.66
CA ARG A 120 -16.23 26.21 -31.57
C ARG A 120 -16.34 27.16 -32.76
N ALA A 121 -15.23 27.73 -33.24
CA ALA A 121 -15.22 28.61 -34.41
C ALA A 121 -15.57 27.85 -35.71
N PHE A 122 -15.09 26.61 -35.88
CA PHE A 122 -15.46 25.76 -37.00
C PHE A 122 -16.86 25.17 -36.87
N ALA A 123 -17.34 24.88 -35.65
CA ALA A 123 -18.73 24.49 -35.43
C ALA A 123 -19.69 25.58 -35.92
N LEU A 124 -19.42 26.86 -35.64
CA LEU A 124 -20.22 27.96 -36.18
C LEU A 124 -20.23 27.94 -37.72
N SER A 125 -19.07 27.79 -38.37
CA SER A 125 -19.00 27.70 -39.84
C SER A 125 -19.77 26.51 -40.40
N SER A 126 -19.66 25.32 -39.79
CA SER A 126 -20.36 24.12 -40.28
C SER A 126 -21.87 24.22 -40.11
N GLU A 127 -22.34 24.89 -39.06
CA GLU A 127 -23.77 25.15 -38.84
C GLU A 127 -24.31 26.17 -39.87
N PHE A 128 -23.51 27.19 -40.22
CA PHE A 128 -23.86 28.10 -41.31
C PHE A 128 -23.87 27.40 -42.67
N ASP A 129 -22.89 26.53 -42.94
CA ASP A 129 -22.81 25.77 -44.19
C ASP A 129 -23.98 24.78 -44.33
N SER A 130 -24.38 24.11 -43.25
CA SER A 130 -25.52 23.16 -43.26
C SER A 130 -26.87 23.87 -43.45
N VAL A 131 -27.05 25.07 -42.86
CA VAL A 131 -28.23 25.91 -43.09
C VAL A 131 -28.24 26.44 -44.52
N ARG A 132 -27.08 26.88 -45.04
CA ARG A 132 -26.92 27.38 -46.41
C ARG A 132 -27.17 26.30 -47.46
N GLU A 133 -26.64 25.10 -47.26
CA GLU A 133 -26.88 23.94 -48.14
C GLU A 133 -28.38 23.63 -48.21
N ARG A 134 -29.08 23.67 -47.06
CA ARG A 134 -30.52 23.47 -47.03
C ARG A 134 -31.30 24.59 -47.71
N LEU A 135 -30.91 25.85 -47.52
CA LEU A 135 -31.53 26.99 -48.18
C LEU A 135 -31.39 26.89 -49.70
N LEU A 136 -30.20 26.50 -50.19
CA LEU A 136 -29.96 26.24 -51.61
C LEU A 136 -30.85 25.10 -52.12
N HIS A 137 -30.93 23.98 -51.38
CA HIS A 137 -31.79 22.86 -51.71
C HIS A 137 -33.28 23.25 -51.81
N MET A 138 -33.78 24.08 -50.87
CA MET A 138 -35.17 24.56 -50.89
C MET A 138 -35.42 25.56 -52.02
N ARG A 139 -34.44 26.40 -52.37
CA ARG A 139 -34.54 27.38 -53.46
C ARG A 139 -34.59 26.71 -54.84
N ASP A 140 -33.84 25.62 -55.01
CA ASP A 140 -33.76 24.89 -56.27
C ASP A 140 -34.95 23.93 -56.46
N HIS A 141 -35.86 23.83 -55.46
CA HIS A 141 -37.05 22.98 -55.52
C HIS A 141 -38.22 23.69 -56.26
N PRO A 142 -38.85 23.04 -57.26
CA PRO A 142 -39.77 23.69 -58.21
C PRO A 142 -41.03 24.32 -57.57
N ASP A 143 -41.48 23.77 -56.44
CA ASP A 143 -42.67 24.25 -55.72
C ASP A 143 -42.37 25.35 -54.68
N LEU A 144 -41.10 25.46 -54.24
CA LEU A 144 -40.68 26.34 -53.15
C LEU A 144 -39.97 27.60 -53.67
N SER A 145 -39.52 27.60 -54.93
CA SER A 145 -38.77 28.70 -55.56
C SER A 145 -39.56 30.01 -55.72
N ARG A 146 -40.89 29.98 -55.49
CA ARG A 146 -41.78 31.15 -55.54
C ARG A 146 -42.01 31.81 -54.18
N LEU A 147 -41.52 31.20 -53.11
CA LEU A 147 -41.66 31.73 -51.76
C LEU A 147 -40.67 32.87 -51.51
N GLU A 148 -41.04 33.78 -50.61
CA GLU A 148 -40.17 34.89 -50.22
C GLU A 148 -38.88 34.38 -49.54
N PRO A 149 -37.72 35.02 -49.78
CA PRO A 149 -36.44 34.57 -49.24
C PRO A 149 -36.40 34.42 -47.71
N GLU A 150 -37.11 35.29 -46.98
CA GLU A 150 -37.19 35.24 -45.51
C GLU A 150 -37.89 33.98 -44.98
N ILE A 151 -38.89 33.46 -45.72
CA ILE A 151 -39.61 32.23 -45.35
C ILE A 151 -38.73 31.01 -45.59
N LEU A 152 -37.95 31.02 -46.68
CA LEU A 152 -37.01 29.93 -47.00
C LEU A 152 -35.86 29.86 -46.00
N GLU A 153 -35.35 31.01 -45.55
CA GLU A 153 -34.31 31.09 -44.53
C GLU A 153 -34.81 30.56 -43.17
N LEU A 154 -36.00 31.00 -42.74
CA LEU A 154 -36.61 30.52 -41.50
C LEU A 154 -36.88 29.02 -41.56
N ALA A 155 -37.38 28.49 -42.68
CA ALA A 155 -37.59 27.06 -42.87
C ALA A 155 -36.28 26.27 -42.84
N ALA A 156 -35.21 26.79 -43.45
CA ALA A 156 -33.89 26.15 -43.44
C ALA A 156 -33.29 26.07 -42.02
N GLN A 157 -33.43 27.14 -41.23
CA GLN A 157 -32.97 27.19 -39.83
C GLN A 157 -33.80 26.28 -38.92
N MET A 158 -35.13 26.31 -39.06
CA MET A 158 -36.02 25.43 -38.30
C MET A 158 -35.77 23.96 -38.65
N SER A 159 -35.60 23.62 -39.92
CA SER A 159 -35.30 22.25 -40.35
C SER A 159 -33.91 21.77 -39.87
N HIS A 160 -32.92 22.66 -39.73
CA HIS A 160 -31.63 22.32 -39.12
C HIS A 160 -31.82 21.89 -37.67
N THR A 161 -32.56 22.72 -36.93
CA THR A 161 -32.83 22.53 -35.52
C THR A 161 -33.65 21.27 -35.29
N THR A 162 -34.70 21.03 -36.08
CA THR A 162 -35.54 19.83 -35.99
C THR A 162 -34.78 18.54 -36.34
N ARG A 163 -33.86 18.57 -37.33
CA ARG A 163 -33.03 17.40 -37.66
C ARG A 163 -32.11 17.03 -36.51
N ASN A 164 -31.45 18.02 -35.89
CA ASN A 164 -30.60 17.78 -34.73
C ASN A 164 -31.40 17.16 -33.57
N PHE A 165 -32.61 17.66 -33.30
CA PHE A 165 -33.51 17.04 -32.33
C PHE A 165 -33.92 15.62 -32.70
N ALA A 166 -34.24 15.35 -33.96
CA ALA A 166 -34.59 14.02 -34.43
C ALA A 166 -33.43 13.02 -34.31
N ASP A 167 -32.18 13.45 -34.55
CA ASP A 167 -31.00 12.61 -34.39
C ASP A 167 -30.72 12.33 -32.90
N LEU A 168 -30.82 13.36 -32.06
CA LEU A 168 -30.61 13.24 -30.61
C LEU A 168 -31.66 12.34 -29.94
N TYR A 169 -32.93 12.53 -30.31
CA TYR A 169 -34.08 11.78 -29.82
C TYR A 169 -34.54 10.68 -30.77
N SER A 170 -33.61 10.13 -31.55
CA SER A 170 -33.91 8.99 -32.40
C SER A 170 -34.38 7.81 -31.55
N ASP A 171 -35.37 7.07 -32.04
CA ASP A 171 -35.95 5.93 -31.33
C ASP A 171 -34.87 4.92 -30.93
N GLU A 172 -33.88 4.69 -31.79
CA GLU A 172 -32.72 3.83 -31.52
C GLU A 172 -31.89 4.30 -30.32
N ARG A 173 -31.65 5.62 -30.18
CA ARG A 173 -30.91 6.18 -29.04
C ARG A 173 -31.73 6.10 -27.76
N LEU A 174 -33.03 6.36 -27.84
CA LEU A 174 -33.94 6.24 -26.70
C LEU A 174 -34.08 4.80 -26.22
N GLU A 175 -34.19 3.84 -27.15
CA GLU A 175 -34.25 2.42 -26.84
C GLU A 175 -32.96 1.94 -26.18
N ARG A 176 -31.79 2.34 -26.72
CA ARG A 176 -30.49 2.03 -26.11
C ARG A 176 -30.35 2.62 -24.71
N ALA A 177 -30.77 3.88 -24.51
CA ALA A 177 -30.73 4.51 -23.19
C ALA A 177 -31.65 3.78 -22.19
N ARG A 178 -32.85 3.38 -22.62
CA ARG A 178 -33.78 2.57 -21.80
C ARG A 178 -33.18 1.20 -21.46
N ALA A 179 -32.57 0.52 -22.43
CA ALA A 179 -31.91 -0.76 -22.20
C ALA A 179 -30.76 -0.63 -21.18
N PHE A 180 -29.94 0.42 -21.29
CA PHE A 180 -28.88 0.70 -20.33
C PHE A 180 -29.42 0.95 -18.92
N LEU A 181 -30.48 1.76 -18.78
CA LEU A 181 -31.09 2.01 -17.47
C LEU A 181 -31.69 0.73 -16.86
N LYS A 182 -32.28 -0.14 -17.69
CA LYS A 182 -32.80 -1.42 -17.25
C LYS A 182 -31.67 -2.33 -16.75
N GLU A 183 -30.56 -2.41 -17.47
CA GLU A 183 -29.39 -3.18 -17.05
C GLU A 183 -28.84 -2.64 -15.71
N ARG A 184 -28.70 -1.32 -15.59
CA ARG A 184 -28.27 -0.67 -14.35
C ARG A 184 -29.20 -0.94 -13.18
N GLN A 185 -30.50 -1.03 -13.43
CA GLN A 185 -31.47 -1.42 -12.41
C GLN A 185 -31.26 -2.87 -11.97
N HIS A 186 -31.00 -3.79 -12.90
CA HIS A 186 -30.68 -5.18 -12.57
C HIS A 186 -29.38 -5.29 -11.76
N GLU A 187 -28.33 -4.54 -12.14
CA GLU A 187 -27.07 -4.46 -11.40
C GLU A 187 -27.28 -3.93 -9.97
N LEU A 188 -28.07 -2.85 -9.80
CA LEU A 188 -28.39 -2.29 -8.49
C LEU A 188 -29.14 -3.28 -7.59
N ASN A 189 -30.09 -4.03 -8.15
CA ASN A 189 -30.82 -5.04 -7.39
C ASN A 189 -29.89 -6.17 -6.91
N ALA A 190 -29.01 -6.66 -7.78
CA ALA A 190 -28.02 -7.67 -7.40
C ALA A 190 -27.01 -7.14 -6.35
N PHE A 191 -26.65 -5.86 -6.43
CA PHE A 191 -25.81 -5.22 -5.42
C PHE A 191 -26.53 -5.11 -4.07
N GLN A 192 -27.81 -4.72 -4.07
CA GLN A 192 -28.62 -4.63 -2.87
C GLN A 192 -28.76 -5.98 -2.16
N GLU A 193 -28.96 -7.06 -2.91
CA GLU A 193 -29.03 -8.43 -2.36
C GLU A 193 -27.72 -8.82 -1.66
N LYS A 194 -26.56 -8.53 -2.29
CA LYS A 194 -25.25 -8.75 -1.68
C LYS A 194 -25.05 -7.94 -0.41
N LEU A 195 -25.51 -6.68 -0.39
CA LEU A 195 -25.44 -5.82 0.79
C LEU A 195 -26.25 -6.41 1.95
N THR A 196 -27.47 -6.87 1.69
CA THR A 196 -28.32 -7.51 2.69
C THR A 196 -27.68 -8.78 3.25
N MET A 197 -27.09 -9.62 2.40
CA MET A 197 -26.37 -10.82 2.83
C MET A 197 -25.14 -10.48 3.70
N ALA A 198 -24.36 -9.46 3.32
CA ALA A 198 -23.22 -9.02 4.12
C ALA A 198 -23.67 -8.50 5.50
N LEU A 199 -24.76 -7.73 5.55
CA LEU A 199 -25.35 -7.25 6.79
C LEU A 199 -25.82 -8.40 7.69
N SER A 200 -26.48 -9.43 7.16
CA SER A 200 -26.90 -10.57 7.97
C SER A 200 -25.71 -11.34 8.54
N VAL A 201 -24.66 -11.57 7.73
CA VAL A 201 -23.43 -12.24 8.19
C VAL A 201 -22.75 -11.43 9.29
N THR A 202 -22.65 -10.10 9.16
CA THR A 202 -22.05 -9.27 10.22
C THR A 202 -22.85 -9.28 11.52
N GLN A 203 -24.19 -9.36 11.45
CA GLN A 203 -25.03 -9.51 12.64
C GLN A 203 -24.83 -10.89 13.30
N GLU A 204 -24.73 -11.94 12.50
CA GLU A 204 -24.46 -13.30 12.98
C GLU A 204 -23.08 -13.41 13.66
N LEU A 205 -22.04 -12.83 13.04
CA LEU A 205 -20.70 -12.77 13.64
C LEU A 205 -20.69 -12.03 14.98
N ARG A 206 -21.44 -10.92 15.10
CA ARG A 206 -21.56 -10.19 16.37
C ARG A 206 -22.23 -11.05 17.44
N ARG A 207 -23.28 -11.79 17.08
CA ARG A 207 -23.93 -12.72 18.00
C ARG A 207 -22.98 -13.83 18.45
N TRP A 208 -22.22 -14.44 17.54
CA TRP A 208 -21.23 -15.46 17.90
C TRP A 208 -20.12 -14.91 18.79
N GLN A 209 -19.70 -13.67 18.59
CA GLN A 209 -18.76 -13.01 19.49
C GLN A 209 -19.34 -12.93 20.91
N ASP A 210 -20.56 -12.42 21.06
CA ASP A 210 -21.21 -12.26 22.36
C ASP A 210 -21.38 -13.63 23.07
N ASP A 211 -21.75 -14.67 22.33
CA ASP A 211 -21.90 -16.04 22.81
C ASP A 211 -20.55 -16.64 23.28
N VAL A 212 -19.48 -16.41 22.51
CA VAL A 212 -18.11 -16.85 22.88
C VAL A 212 -17.63 -16.12 24.14
N GLU A 213 -17.79 -14.80 24.23
CA GLU A 213 -17.42 -14.05 25.43
C GLU A 213 -18.22 -14.51 26.66
N ALA A 214 -19.50 -14.84 26.51
CA ALA A 214 -20.30 -15.40 27.59
C ALA A 214 -19.78 -16.78 28.04
N SER A 215 -19.41 -17.63 27.09
CA SER A 215 -18.84 -18.96 27.35
C SER A 215 -17.47 -18.87 28.04
N GLU A 216 -16.62 -17.93 27.64
CA GLU A 216 -15.33 -17.67 28.27
C GLU A 216 -15.48 -17.20 29.72
N ARG A 217 -16.42 -16.26 29.97
CA ARG A 217 -16.75 -15.82 31.34
C ARG A 217 -17.25 -16.97 32.21
N GLU A 218 -18.01 -17.92 31.65
CA GLU A 218 -18.43 -19.11 32.39
C GLU A 218 -17.26 -20.06 32.68
N ALA A 219 -16.43 -20.36 31.68
CA ALA A 219 -15.26 -21.22 31.85
C ALA A 219 -14.28 -20.66 32.90
N ASN A 220 -14.01 -19.35 32.89
CA ASN A 220 -13.17 -18.71 33.91
C ASN A 220 -13.76 -18.85 35.32
N ARG A 221 -15.08 -18.65 35.48
CA ARG A 221 -15.73 -18.87 36.79
C ARG A 221 -15.63 -20.33 37.25
N GLN A 222 -15.76 -21.29 36.35
CA GLN A 222 -15.60 -22.71 36.69
C GLN A 222 -14.16 -23.02 37.10
N MET A 223 -13.16 -22.40 36.43
CA MET A 223 -11.75 -22.51 36.81
C MET A 223 -11.50 -21.95 38.21
N ASP A 224 -12.01 -20.75 38.51
CA ASP A 224 -11.86 -20.11 39.83
C ASP A 224 -12.46 -20.98 40.95
N VAL A 225 -13.63 -21.58 40.70
CA VAL A 225 -14.26 -22.51 41.65
C VAL A 225 -13.42 -23.78 41.81
N LEU A 226 -12.94 -24.37 40.70
CA LEU A 226 -12.11 -25.57 40.74
C LEU A 226 -10.80 -25.32 41.50
N GLU A 227 -10.16 -24.18 41.28
CA GLU A 227 -8.95 -23.77 42.01
C GLU A 227 -9.21 -23.66 43.51
N LYS A 228 -10.32 -23.01 43.88
CA LYS A 228 -10.74 -22.87 45.28
C LYS A 228 -11.01 -24.24 45.93
N ASP A 229 -11.78 -25.10 45.27
CA ASP A 229 -12.12 -26.44 45.76
C ASP A 229 -10.85 -27.30 45.90
N LEU A 230 -9.94 -27.22 44.93
CA LEU A 230 -8.65 -27.92 44.97
C LEU A 230 -7.78 -27.42 46.14
N ARG A 231 -7.75 -26.11 46.37
CA ARG A 231 -7.01 -25.49 47.49
C ARG A 231 -7.60 -25.90 48.85
N GLU A 232 -8.89 -26.15 48.94
CA GLU A 232 -9.54 -26.67 50.15
C GLU A 232 -9.18 -28.14 50.42
N ILE A 233 -9.11 -28.97 49.37
CA ILE A 233 -8.90 -30.42 49.50
C ILE A 233 -7.42 -30.79 49.66
N LEU A 234 -6.49 -30.09 49.00
CA LEU A 234 -5.06 -30.44 49.00
C LEU A 234 -4.40 -30.52 50.38
N PRO A 235 -4.68 -29.59 51.33
CA PRO A 235 -4.16 -29.69 52.70
C PRO A 235 -4.56 -30.99 53.41
N SER A 236 -5.77 -31.50 53.13
CA SER A 236 -6.25 -32.77 53.71
C SER A 236 -5.52 -34.01 53.18
N LEU A 237 -4.89 -33.89 52.00
CA LEU A 237 -4.06 -34.94 51.38
C LEU A 237 -2.56 -34.81 51.74
N GLY A 238 -2.18 -33.81 52.54
CA GLY A 238 -0.79 -33.58 52.94
C GLY A 238 0.05 -32.83 51.89
N TYR A 239 -0.59 -32.14 50.95
CA TYR A 239 0.08 -31.27 49.97
C TYR A 239 -0.28 -29.80 50.27
N GLU A 240 0.72 -28.95 50.47
CA GLU A 240 0.54 -27.49 50.56
C GLU A 240 0.80 -26.89 49.16
N LEU A 241 -0.14 -26.07 48.67
CA LEU A 241 0.09 -25.21 47.51
C LEU A 241 0.75 -23.92 48.00
N ASP A 242 1.98 -23.65 47.56
CA ASP A 242 2.62 -22.35 47.78
C ASP A 242 1.81 -21.25 47.10
N ASP A 243 1.49 -20.18 47.82
CA ASP A 243 0.73 -19.04 47.28
C ASP A 243 1.54 -18.35 46.15
N PRO A 244 0.98 -18.13 44.95
CA PRO A 244 1.68 -17.40 43.90
C PRO A 244 1.89 -15.91 44.25
N ALA A 245 1.16 -15.38 45.24
CA ALA A 245 1.33 -14.02 45.76
C ALA A 245 2.55 -13.87 46.71
N THR A 246 3.15 -14.97 47.15
CA THR A 246 4.38 -14.98 47.96
C THR A 246 5.66 -15.15 47.14
N LEU A 247 5.57 -15.19 45.81
CA LEU A 247 6.75 -15.27 44.91
C LEU A 247 7.26 -13.90 44.45
N THR A 248 6.99 -12.85 45.23
CA THR A 248 7.77 -11.61 45.18
C THR A 248 8.41 -11.40 46.54
N ASP A 249 9.74 -11.50 46.52
CA ASP A 249 10.68 -11.20 47.58
C ASP A 249 11.04 -12.37 48.52
N ASP A 250 12.32 -12.75 48.39
CA ASP A 250 13.15 -13.62 49.22
C ASP A 250 13.14 -15.16 49.08
N ASP A 251 14.40 -15.62 48.95
CA ASP A 251 14.95 -16.97 49.12
C ASP A 251 14.89 -17.93 47.92
N HIS A 252 15.86 -17.74 47.01
CA HIS A 252 16.47 -18.82 46.24
C HIS A 252 17.08 -19.89 47.18
N LYS A 253 16.23 -20.71 47.80
CA LYS A 253 16.67 -21.91 48.50
C LYS A 253 16.52 -23.11 47.58
N VAL A 254 17.53 -23.28 46.74
CA VAL A 254 17.81 -24.54 46.05
C VAL A 254 17.86 -25.68 47.08
N VAL A 255 16.83 -26.52 47.09
CA VAL A 255 16.83 -27.78 47.86
C VAL A 255 17.63 -28.82 47.06
N PRO A 256 18.71 -29.39 47.62
CA PRO A 256 19.47 -30.41 46.93
C PRO A 256 18.68 -31.73 46.91
N LEU A 257 18.47 -32.29 45.72
CA LEU A 257 18.05 -33.68 45.54
C LEU A 257 19.23 -34.59 45.92
N GLN A 258 19.21 -35.14 47.13
CA GLN A 258 20.16 -36.18 47.55
C GLN A 258 19.45 -37.50 47.83
N GLY A 259 19.59 -38.40 46.84
CA GLY A 259 19.83 -39.84 47.01
C GLY A 259 18.84 -40.69 47.81
N ALA A 260 18.01 -41.45 47.09
CA ALA A 260 17.63 -42.80 47.51
C ALA A 260 17.97 -43.78 46.38
N THR A 261 19.00 -44.57 46.66
CA THR A 261 19.60 -45.60 45.82
C THR A 261 18.63 -46.74 45.50
N SER A 262 18.80 -47.27 44.29
CA SER A 262 18.38 -48.59 43.85
C SER A 262 18.59 -49.68 44.91
N THR A 263 17.58 -50.54 45.13
CA THR A 263 17.69 -52.00 45.13
C THR A 263 16.34 -52.60 45.54
N SER A 264 15.65 -53.27 44.62
CA SER A 264 14.98 -54.51 44.98
C SER A 264 14.90 -55.43 43.78
N LYS A 265 15.28 -56.66 44.06
CA LYS A 265 15.63 -57.77 43.19
C LYS A 265 14.43 -58.72 43.17
N GLU A 266 14.20 -59.33 42.01
CA GLU A 266 13.48 -60.59 41.78
C GLU A 266 12.01 -60.73 42.22
N ARG A 267 11.14 -60.98 41.22
CA ARG A 267 10.39 -62.24 41.24
C ARG A 267 10.20 -62.81 39.83
N LYS A 268 10.66 -64.04 39.69
CA LYS A 268 10.51 -64.99 38.57
C LYS A 268 9.04 -65.42 38.39
N THR A 269 8.73 -65.76 37.14
CA THR A 269 7.73 -66.71 36.60
C THR A 269 6.26 -66.47 36.91
#